data_AF-A0A1G9IPM3-F1
#
_entry.id   AF-A0A1G9IPM3-F1
#
_cell.length_a   1.000
_cell.length_b   1.000
_cell.length_c   1.000
_cell.angle_alpha   90.00
_cell.angle_beta   90.00
_cell.angle_gamma   90.00
#
_symmetry.space_group_name_H-M   'P 1'
#
loop_
_entity.id
_entity.type
_entity.pdbx_description
1 polymer ?
#
loop_
_entity_poly.entity_id
_entity_poly.type
_entity_poly.pdbx_seq_one_letter_code
_entity_poly.pdbx_strand_id
1 'polypeptide(L)'
;MTRSRKWHTRLVSAVAVSILGLAMFSPAPASAAASCVLSITELGGGFTARVTVGCTEGVVTAFDLYGEDGWPNPDDFLIKVWGGSSEILGDHLNEDVGARDEIYAKAFYTTSSGVNKTLKTNRVDGYFGCVVDPLC
;
A
#
# COMPACT_ATOMS: atom_id res chain seq x y z
N MET A 1 7.75 97.34 -13.53
CA MET A 1 8.52 96.64 -12.48
C MET A 1 7.85 95.28 -12.24
N THR A 2 8.38 94.18 -12.80
CA THR A 2 9.12 93.10 -12.07
C THR A 2 8.28 92.48 -10.93
N ARG A 3 7.91 91.18 -10.83
CA ARG A 3 8.49 89.85 -11.15
C ARG A 3 7.32 88.82 -11.13
N SER A 4 7.12 87.93 -12.11
CA SER A 4 7.64 86.55 -12.23
C SER A 4 7.67 85.69 -10.94
N ARG A 5 6.83 84.64 -10.88
CA ARG A 5 7.03 83.28 -10.31
C ARG A 5 5.89 82.37 -10.88
N LYS A 6 6.02 81.38 -11.79
CA LYS A 6 6.81 80.12 -11.82
C LYS A 6 6.50 79.25 -10.57
N TRP A 7 5.95 78.03 -10.58
CA TRP A 7 5.57 76.99 -11.56
C TRP A 7 4.74 75.86 -10.85
N HIS A 8 4.17 74.94 -11.66
CA HIS A 8 4.20 73.46 -11.54
C HIS A 8 2.84 72.73 -11.49
N THR A 9 2.38 72.34 -12.68
CA THR A 9 1.54 71.18 -12.96
C THR A 9 2.16 69.90 -12.37
N ARG A 10 1.38 69.10 -11.64
CA ARG A 10 1.66 67.67 -11.44
C ARG A 10 0.40 66.88 -11.79
N LEU A 11 0.43 66.25 -12.96
CA LEU A 11 -0.45 65.17 -13.36
C LEU A 11 -0.23 64.01 -12.38
N VAL A 12 -1.28 63.57 -11.69
CA VAL A 12 -1.26 62.33 -10.92
C VAL A 12 -1.57 61.21 -11.91
N SER A 13 -0.54 60.44 -12.29
CA SER A 13 -0.71 59.20 -13.05
C SER A 13 -1.48 58.18 -12.22
N ALA A 14 -2.68 57.83 -12.66
CA ALA A 14 -3.39 56.66 -12.16
C ALA A 14 -2.67 55.40 -12.63
N VAL A 15 -2.05 54.67 -11.72
CA VAL A 15 -1.52 53.33 -11.98
C VAL A 15 -2.71 52.37 -12.03
N ALA A 16 -3.06 51.90 -13.23
CA ALA A 16 -4.00 50.81 -13.40
C ALA A 16 -3.34 49.51 -12.91
N VAL A 17 -3.81 48.98 -11.79
CA VAL A 17 -3.41 47.66 -11.29
C VAL A 17 -4.18 46.62 -12.09
N SER A 18 -3.51 45.97 -13.03
CA SER A 18 -4.03 44.80 -13.75
C SER A 18 -4.14 43.63 -12.77
N ILE A 19 -5.36 43.22 -12.43
CA ILE A 19 -5.64 42.03 -11.63
C ILE A 19 -5.33 40.81 -12.52
N LEU A 20 -4.19 40.18 -12.28
CA LEU A 20 -3.82 38.92 -12.90
C LEU A 20 -4.74 37.83 -12.35
N GLY A 21 -5.66 37.33 -13.18
CA GLY A 21 -6.55 36.23 -12.83
C GLY A 21 -5.76 34.95 -12.59
N LEU A 22 -5.43 34.68 -11.33
CA LEU A 22 -4.96 33.38 -10.87
C LEU A 22 -6.13 32.40 -10.95
N ALA A 23 -6.17 31.60 -12.02
CA ALA A 23 -7.02 30.43 -12.08
C ALA A 23 -6.65 29.52 -10.89
N MET A 24 -7.56 29.39 -9.93
CA MET A 24 -7.41 28.45 -8.82
C MET A 24 -7.53 27.03 -9.37
N PHE A 25 -6.40 26.43 -9.75
CA PHE A 25 -6.31 25.00 -9.94
C PHE A 25 -6.52 24.35 -8.58
N SER A 26 -7.74 23.89 -8.32
CA SER A 26 -7.97 22.96 -7.21
C SER A 26 -7.22 21.69 -7.57
N PRO A 27 -6.18 21.27 -6.81
CA PRO A 27 -5.56 19.99 -7.05
C PRO A 27 -6.65 18.92 -6.94
N ALA A 28 -6.75 18.05 -7.94
CA ALA A 28 -7.63 16.90 -7.86
C ALA A 28 -7.26 16.11 -6.58
N PRO A 29 -8.24 15.56 -5.86
CA PRO A 29 -7.94 14.76 -4.68
C PRO A 29 -6.98 13.64 -5.07
N ALA A 30 -5.89 13.48 -4.33
CA ALA A 30 -4.97 12.37 -4.52
C ALA A 30 -5.75 11.07 -4.34
N SER A 31 -5.85 10.25 -5.39
CA SER A 31 -6.39 8.89 -5.26
C SER A 31 -5.48 8.11 -4.31
N ALA A 32 -6.05 7.47 -3.30
CA ALA A 32 -5.28 6.57 -2.44
C ALA A 32 -4.60 5.51 -3.32
N ALA A 33 -3.33 5.22 -3.04
CA ALA A 33 -2.61 4.18 -3.77
C ALA A 33 -3.27 2.83 -3.52
N ALA A 34 -3.38 2.00 -4.56
CA ALA A 34 -3.85 0.63 -4.42
C ALA A 34 -2.95 -0.13 -3.43
N SER A 35 -3.56 -0.86 -2.50
CA SER A 35 -2.85 -1.67 -1.51
C SER A 35 -3.59 -2.97 -1.25
N CYS A 36 -2.84 -4.00 -0.84
CA CYS A 36 -3.36 -5.28 -0.42
C CYS A 36 -2.74 -5.64 0.92
N VAL A 37 -3.52 -6.27 1.79
CA VAL A 37 -3.11 -6.64 3.15
C VAL A 37 -3.27 -8.13 3.34
N LEU A 38 -2.21 -8.79 3.81
CA LEU A 38 -2.24 -10.16 4.29
C LEU A 38 -2.52 -10.14 5.79
N SER A 39 -3.40 -11.03 6.23
CA SER A 39 -3.63 -11.35 7.63
C SER A 39 -3.55 -12.86 7.82
N ILE A 40 -2.83 -13.28 8.85
CA ILE A 40 -2.68 -14.67 9.25
C ILE A 40 -3.24 -14.79 10.67
N THR A 41 -4.11 -15.76 10.90
CA THR A 41 -4.67 -16.05 12.22
C THR A 41 -4.49 -17.52 12.50
N GLU A 42 -3.70 -17.85 13.50
CA GLU A 42 -3.51 -19.23 13.93
C GLU A 42 -4.79 -19.79 14.54
N LEU A 43 -5.04 -21.06 14.24
CA LEU A 43 -6.19 -21.83 14.68
C LEU A 43 -5.68 -23.16 15.25
N GLY A 44 -6.38 -23.65 16.29
CA GLY A 44 -6.04 -24.94 16.90
C GLY A 44 -4.68 -24.98 17.59
N GLY A 45 -4.06 -23.84 17.93
CA GLY A 45 -2.74 -23.82 18.59
C GLY A 45 -1.54 -23.91 17.63
N GLY A 46 -1.72 -23.55 16.35
CA GLY A 46 -0.62 -23.47 15.38
C GLY A 46 -0.65 -24.54 14.28
N PHE A 47 -1.41 -25.63 14.47
CA PHE A 47 -1.57 -26.69 13.45
C PHE A 47 -2.21 -26.18 12.15
N THR A 48 -3.11 -25.21 12.28
CA THR A 48 -3.83 -24.62 11.16
C THR A 48 -3.76 -23.11 11.25
N ALA A 49 -3.79 -22.45 10.12
CA ALA A 49 -3.86 -21.00 10.05
C ALA A 49 -4.91 -20.60 9.03
N ARG A 50 -5.70 -19.58 9.36
CA ARG A 50 -6.52 -18.86 8.39
C ARG A 50 -5.70 -17.74 7.80
N VAL A 51 -5.52 -17.79 6.49
CA VAL A 51 -4.85 -16.75 5.70
C VAL A 51 -5.90 -15.98 4.91
N THR A 52 -5.82 -14.66 4.95
CA THR A 52 -6.76 -13.78 4.24
C THR A 52 -6.01 -12.64 3.58
N VAL A 53 -6.35 -12.37 2.33
CA VAL A 53 -5.83 -11.24 1.57
C VAL A 53 -6.99 -10.37 1.09
N GLY A 54 -6.93 -9.08 1.40
CA GLY A 54 -7.88 -8.07 0.93
C GLY A 54 -7.16 -6.93 0.23
N CYS A 55 -7.75 -6.42 -0.85
CA CYS A 55 -7.21 -5.28 -1.62
C CYS A 55 -8.19 -4.10 -1.61
N THR A 56 -7.67 -2.88 -1.60
CA THR A 56 -8.49 -1.65 -1.54
C THR A 56 -9.30 -1.39 -2.82
N GLU A 57 -8.82 -1.87 -3.97
CA GLU A 57 -9.41 -1.57 -5.29
C GLU A 57 -10.11 -2.75 -5.98
N GLY A 58 -10.50 -3.83 -5.29
CA GLY A 58 -11.15 -4.95 -5.98
C GLY A 58 -11.28 -6.23 -5.17
N VAL A 59 -11.48 -7.34 -5.89
CA VAL A 59 -11.66 -8.67 -5.29
C VAL A 59 -10.46 -9.55 -5.60
N VAL A 60 -9.87 -10.14 -4.55
CA VAL A 60 -8.77 -11.10 -4.67
C VAL A 60 -9.29 -12.40 -5.27
N THR A 61 -8.70 -12.84 -6.36
CA THR A 61 -9.06 -14.06 -7.08
C THR A 61 -8.13 -15.22 -6.74
N ALA A 62 -6.89 -14.91 -6.39
CA ALA A 62 -5.91 -15.85 -5.85
C ALA A 62 -4.79 -15.08 -5.16
N PHE A 63 -3.97 -15.77 -4.38
CA PHE A 63 -2.69 -15.25 -3.91
C PHE A 63 -1.69 -16.38 -3.72
N ASP A 64 -0.42 -16.04 -3.89
CA ASP A 64 0.71 -16.91 -3.61
C ASP A 64 1.37 -16.43 -2.32
N LEU A 65 1.67 -17.33 -1.38
CA LEU A 65 2.38 -17.02 -0.14
C LEU A 65 3.86 -17.34 -0.29
N TYR A 66 4.68 -16.48 0.32
CA TYR A 66 6.14 -16.56 0.28
C TYR A 66 6.75 -16.28 1.67
N GLY A 67 7.88 -16.92 1.96
CA GLY A 67 8.85 -16.48 2.96
C GLY A 67 9.74 -15.36 2.41
N GLU A 68 10.19 -14.46 3.27
CA GLU A 68 11.00 -13.28 2.90
C GLU A 68 12.40 -13.33 3.52
N ASP A 69 13.29 -14.07 2.88
CA ASP A 69 14.64 -14.38 3.38
C ASP A 69 15.67 -13.26 3.16
N GLY A 70 15.29 -12.22 2.41
CA GLY A 70 16.16 -11.08 2.10
C GLY A 70 17.40 -11.42 1.26
N TRP A 71 18.13 -10.40 0.80
CA TRP A 71 19.31 -10.62 -0.05
C TRP A 71 20.48 -11.26 0.74
N PRO A 72 21.16 -12.30 0.22
CA PRO A 72 21.16 -12.82 -1.15
C PRO A 72 20.22 -14.00 -1.43
N ASN A 73 19.39 -14.38 -0.46
CA ASN A 73 18.51 -15.52 -0.60
C ASN A 73 17.25 -15.12 -1.39
N PRO A 74 16.77 -15.98 -2.29
CA PRO A 74 15.48 -15.75 -2.94
C PRO A 74 14.34 -16.03 -1.96
N ASP A 75 13.28 -15.23 -2.02
CA ASP A 75 12.03 -15.49 -1.30
C ASP A 75 11.47 -16.89 -1.64
N ASP A 76 11.12 -17.66 -0.62
CA ASP A 76 10.65 -19.03 -0.77
C ASP A 76 9.16 -19.13 -1.09
N PHE A 77 8.81 -19.80 -2.20
CA PHE A 77 7.40 -20.06 -2.52
C PHE A 77 6.85 -21.16 -1.60
N LEU A 78 5.75 -20.83 -0.91
CA LEU A 78 5.15 -21.74 0.06
C LEU A 78 3.92 -22.44 -0.51
N ILE A 79 2.90 -21.67 -0.87
CA ILE A 79 1.62 -22.22 -1.33
C ILE A 79 0.84 -21.21 -2.17
N LYS A 80 0.02 -21.73 -3.09
CA LYS A 80 -0.99 -20.97 -3.83
C LYS A 80 -2.38 -21.20 -3.24
N VAL A 81 -3.11 -20.11 -3.02
CA VAL A 81 -4.48 -20.11 -2.54
C VAL A 81 -5.41 -19.48 -3.58
N TRP A 82 -6.56 -20.13 -3.82
CA TRP A 82 -7.62 -19.60 -4.67
C TRP A 82 -8.66 -18.85 -3.85
N GLY A 83 -9.14 -17.72 -4.37
CA GLY A 83 -9.97 -16.77 -3.63
C GLY A 83 -9.15 -15.85 -2.72
N GLY A 84 -9.85 -15.13 -1.85
CA GLY A 84 -9.25 -14.16 -0.91
C GLY A 84 -8.97 -14.72 0.49
N SER A 85 -9.34 -15.98 0.78
CA SER A 85 -9.14 -16.57 2.10
C SER A 85 -9.13 -18.10 2.03
N SER A 86 -8.33 -18.74 2.88
CA SER A 86 -8.35 -20.18 3.11
C SER A 86 -7.86 -20.52 4.51
N GLU A 87 -8.24 -21.69 5.00
CA GLU A 87 -7.52 -22.37 6.08
C GLU A 87 -6.47 -23.27 5.44
N ILE A 88 -5.27 -23.28 6.01
CA ILE A 88 -4.12 -24.09 5.57
C ILE A 88 -3.44 -24.71 6.80
N LEU A 89 -2.63 -25.73 6.58
CA LEU A 89 -1.75 -26.24 7.64
C LEU A 89 -0.72 -25.17 8.00
N GLY A 90 -0.49 -24.97 9.29
CA GLY A 90 0.47 -23.99 9.79
C GLY A 90 1.90 -24.27 9.32
N ASP A 91 2.25 -25.55 9.12
CA ASP A 91 3.56 -25.95 8.61
C ASP A 91 3.86 -25.43 7.20
N HIS A 92 2.84 -25.05 6.42
CA HIS A 92 3.08 -24.37 5.13
C HIS A 92 3.58 -22.93 5.30
N LEU A 93 3.48 -22.36 6.50
CA LEU A 93 3.94 -21.02 6.83
C LEU A 93 5.25 -21.03 7.62
N ASN A 94 5.79 -22.22 7.94
CA ASN A 94 7.06 -22.40 8.63
C ASN A 94 8.19 -22.48 7.58
N GLU A 95 8.78 -21.35 7.29
CA GLU A 95 9.90 -21.26 6.34
C GLU A 95 11.22 -21.57 7.05
N ASP A 96 11.38 -21.11 8.29
CA ASP A 96 12.59 -21.30 9.09
C ASP A 96 12.30 -22.05 10.41
N VAL A 97 12.60 -23.35 10.42
CA VAL A 97 12.38 -24.20 11.61
C VAL A 97 13.14 -23.65 12.82
N GLY A 98 12.39 -23.21 13.83
CA GLY A 98 12.95 -22.69 15.09
C GLY A 98 13.26 -21.20 15.07
N ALA A 99 12.98 -20.49 13.97
CA ALA A 99 13.06 -19.05 13.88
C ALA A 99 11.67 -18.41 13.76
N ARG A 100 11.64 -17.09 13.65
CA ARG A 100 10.41 -16.38 13.26
C ARG A 100 10.30 -16.43 11.76
N ASP A 101 9.10 -16.64 11.27
CA ASP A 101 8.78 -16.64 9.86
C ASP A 101 8.38 -15.25 9.39
N GLU A 102 8.84 -14.88 8.19
CA GLU A 102 8.54 -13.60 7.54
C GLU A 102 7.66 -13.78 6.31
N ILE A 103 6.34 -13.82 6.50
CA ILE A 103 5.42 -14.21 5.42
C ILE A 103 4.81 -13.00 4.71
N TYR A 104 4.79 -13.03 3.38
CA TYR A 104 3.97 -12.09 2.58
C TYR A 104 3.17 -12.81 1.50
N ALA A 105 2.22 -12.10 0.90
CA ALA A 105 1.46 -12.60 -0.23
C ALA A 105 1.68 -11.77 -1.50
N LYS A 106 1.71 -12.45 -2.65
CA LYS A 106 1.52 -11.84 -3.95
C LYS A 106 0.05 -12.02 -4.36
N ALA A 107 -0.73 -10.96 -4.20
CA ALA A 107 -2.16 -10.97 -4.44
C ALA A 107 -2.47 -10.76 -5.93
N PHE A 108 -3.31 -11.63 -6.51
CA PHE A 108 -3.93 -11.44 -7.82
C PHE A 108 -5.37 -11.00 -7.61
N TYR A 109 -5.74 -9.84 -8.13
CA TYR A 109 -7.07 -9.28 -7.92
C TYR A 109 -7.60 -8.61 -9.17
N THR A 110 -8.92 -8.59 -9.31
CA THR A 110 -9.62 -7.88 -10.37
C THR A 110 -10.20 -6.60 -9.80
N THR A 111 -9.85 -5.46 -10.41
CA THR A 111 -10.36 -4.16 -9.97
C THR A 111 -11.86 -4.03 -10.21
N SER A 112 -12.50 -3.04 -9.59
CA SER A 112 -13.90 -2.70 -9.88
C SER A 112 -14.16 -2.36 -11.36
N SER A 113 -13.13 -1.93 -12.09
CA SER A 113 -13.16 -1.69 -13.54
C SER A 113 -12.89 -2.93 -14.39
N GLY A 114 -12.69 -4.11 -13.80
CA GLY A 114 -12.43 -5.37 -14.50
C GLY A 114 -10.98 -5.59 -14.92
N VAL A 115 -10.04 -4.79 -14.42
CA VAL A 115 -8.61 -4.91 -14.75
C VAL A 115 -7.94 -5.86 -13.76
N ASN A 116 -7.23 -6.87 -14.27
CA ASN A 116 -6.43 -7.76 -13.43
C ASN A 116 -5.12 -7.09 -13.04
N LYS A 117 -4.83 -7.07 -11.73
CA LYS A 117 -3.61 -6.51 -11.16
C LYS A 117 -2.93 -7.54 -10.25
N THR A 118 -1.68 -7.25 -9.93
CA THR A 118 -0.89 -8.03 -8.97
C THR A 118 -0.16 -7.10 -8.03
N LEU A 119 -0.17 -7.41 -6.72
CA LEU A 119 0.47 -6.56 -5.72
C LEU A 119 1.03 -7.41 -4.56
N LYS A 120 2.23 -7.05 -4.09
CA LYS A 120 2.84 -7.60 -2.87
C LYS A 120 2.14 -6.97 -1.65
N THR A 121 1.73 -7.78 -0.68
CA THR A 121 1.11 -7.30 0.56
C THR A 121 2.14 -6.76 1.55
N ASN A 122 1.69 -6.37 2.75
CA ASN A 122 2.57 -6.31 3.91
C ASN A 122 3.20 -7.68 4.22
N ARG A 123 4.29 -7.62 4.98
CA ARG A 123 4.88 -8.76 5.69
C ARG A 123 4.10 -9.02 6.99
N VAL A 124 4.01 -10.29 7.37
CA VAL A 124 3.46 -10.77 8.63
C VAL A 124 4.52 -11.65 9.27
N ASP A 125 5.05 -11.17 10.39
CA ASP A 125 6.08 -11.87 11.14
C ASP A 125 5.45 -12.72 12.27
N GLY A 126 5.78 -14.00 12.35
CA GLY A 126 5.19 -14.93 13.33
C GLY A 126 6.09 -16.10 13.69
N TYR A 127 5.57 -17.03 14.49
CA TYR A 127 6.08 -18.39 14.59
C TYR A 127 4.95 -19.26 14.10
N PHE A 128 5.03 -19.80 12.90
CA PHE A 128 3.94 -20.56 12.31
C PHE A 128 4.29 -22.04 12.22
N GLY A 129 3.27 -22.88 12.28
CA GLY A 129 3.45 -24.33 12.30
C GLY A 129 3.98 -24.85 13.64
N CYS A 130 4.27 -26.14 13.68
CA CYS A 130 4.64 -26.83 14.91
C CYS A 130 6.11 -26.59 15.28
N VAL A 131 6.43 -25.38 15.71
CA VAL A 131 7.81 -24.96 16.02
C VAL A 131 8.18 -25.20 17.50
N VAL A 132 7.20 -25.31 18.42
CA VAL A 132 7.48 -25.31 19.87
C VAL A 132 6.63 -26.24 20.75
N ASP A 133 5.63 -26.96 20.23
CA ASP A 133 4.78 -27.84 21.05
C ASP A 133 5.06 -29.33 20.76
N PRO A 134 5.48 -30.15 21.74
CA PRO A 134 5.61 -31.61 21.58
C PRO A 134 4.26 -32.36 21.52
N LEU A 135 3.13 -31.64 21.56
CA LEU A 135 1.78 -32.16 21.36
C LEU A 135 1.20 -31.80 20.00
N CYS A 136 1.97 -31.10 19.16
CA CYS A 136 2.14 -31.54 17.79
C CYS A 136 3.01 -32.82 17.77
#